data_AF-A0A3C1C6Y7-F1
#
_entry.id   AF-A0A3C1C6Y7-F1
#
_cell.length_a   1.000
_cell.length_b   1.000
_cell.length_c   1.000
_cell.angle_alpha   90.00
_cell.angle_beta   90.00
_cell.angle_gamma   90.00
#
_symmetry.space_group_name_H-M   'P 1'
#
loop_
_entity.id
_entity.type
_entity.pdbx_description
1 polymer ?
#
loop_
_entity_poly.entity_id
_entity_poly.type
_entity_poly.pdbx_seq_one_letter_code
_entity_poly.pdbx_strand_id
1 'polypeptide(L)'
;MKLYSNLRVLFVAFFMLCNLVLVSAQQNGLTQQVQQTTPSQKDIQPLVGEWEGKLKIGASSLRIVFHITDSGSGYVATMDSPDQGARGIPVSRVRIEGKLVELEVSSIGGSYTGALDEPGNRLEGFWKQSGMSFPLILVKQSPPEIHTEQKQSQDLATSFPYSIKEVQFNGGAEGVRLSGTLTMPQGQEPFPAVVLVSGSGPQNRDEEILGHKPFFIIADYLTKRGIAVLRYDDRGVGASTGDYQTATTFDFAADAEAALVFLVQQEGIDVNNIGIIGHSEGAIIASIVAAGNEAGYASTYCGGHESTCDACGSSGFNAICEFSRPTFIVLLACPGVRGYELLIMQNAAIGRASGLSEEQIIEANNLNRRLYDIVIEEQDEKSLRQRLTDALYEEIDLNAFLSPVEKEAQKAQVPQIIAPLLSPWIRVFLQLDPMDYLRKVTVPVLALNGSKDLQVPPKPNLEA
;
A
#
# COMPACT_ATOMS: atom_id res chain seq x y z
N MET A 1 21.43 -32.47 2.71
CA MET A 1 21.15 -31.94 1.36
C MET A 1 19.75 -32.33 0.84
N LYS A 2 18.72 -32.35 1.70
CA LYS A 2 17.33 -32.78 1.38
C LYS A 2 16.23 -31.90 2.00
N LEU A 3 16.57 -30.72 2.53
CA LEU A 3 15.60 -29.83 3.21
C LEU A 3 15.14 -28.61 2.38
N TYR A 4 15.69 -28.37 1.18
CA TYR A 4 15.49 -27.13 0.42
C TYR A 4 14.52 -27.26 -0.77
N SER A 5 13.78 -28.36 -0.93
CA SER A 5 13.00 -28.65 -2.15
C SER A 5 11.48 -28.44 -2.05
N ASN A 6 10.95 -28.04 -0.88
CA ASN A 6 9.50 -28.03 -0.62
C ASN A 6 8.80 -26.69 -0.96
N LEU A 7 9.47 -25.78 -1.67
CA LEU A 7 9.09 -24.36 -1.73
C LEU A 7 8.81 -23.87 -3.15
N ARG A 8 8.12 -24.66 -3.99
CA ARG A 8 8.05 -24.37 -5.43
C ARG A 8 6.82 -23.61 -5.92
N VAL A 9 5.66 -23.73 -5.26
CA VAL A 9 4.40 -23.17 -5.82
C VAL A 9 3.92 -21.91 -5.10
N LEU A 10 4.15 -21.80 -3.78
CA LEU A 10 3.68 -20.63 -3.02
C LEU A 10 4.57 -19.38 -3.15
N PHE A 11 5.87 -19.55 -3.40
CA PHE A 11 6.81 -18.43 -3.45
C PHE A 11 6.59 -17.52 -4.66
N VAL A 12 5.94 -18.05 -5.70
CA VAL A 12 5.67 -17.40 -6.97
C VAL A 12 4.52 -16.39 -6.89
N ALA A 13 3.49 -16.72 -6.10
CA ALA A 13 2.32 -15.88 -5.88
C ALA A 13 2.48 -14.91 -4.69
N PHE A 14 3.39 -15.21 -3.75
CA PHE A 14 3.59 -14.42 -2.53
C PHE A 14 4.16 -13.01 -2.80
N PHE A 15 4.95 -12.86 -3.87
CA PHE A 15 5.55 -11.57 -4.22
C PHE A 15 4.54 -10.54 -4.71
N MET A 16 3.44 -10.97 -5.34
CA MET A 16 2.36 -10.09 -5.74
C MET A 16 1.54 -9.58 -4.54
N LEU A 17 1.35 -10.43 -3.52
CA LEU A 17 0.55 -10.11 -2.33
C LEU A 17 1.29 -9.23 -1.32
N CYS A 18 2.61 -9.38 -1.15
CA CYS A 18 3.36 -8.61 -0.16
C CYS A 18 3.40 -7.10 -0.46
N ASN A 19 3.28 -6.67 -1.73
CA ASN A 19 3.27 -5.25 -2.07
C ASN A 19 1.85 -4.66 -2.20
N LEU A 20 0.82 -5.47 -2.42
CA LEU A 20 -0.57 -4.99 -2.54
C LEU A 20 -1.32 -4.92 -1.18
N VAL A 21 -0.84 -5.59 -0.13
CA VAL A 21 -1.56 -5.70 1.16
C VAL A 21 -0.98 -4.82 2.27
N LEU A 22 0.07 -4.04 2.02
CA LEU A 22 0.69 -3.22 3.07
C LEU A 22 -0.01 -1.90 3.39
N VAL A 23 -1.19 -1.61 2.82
CA VAL A 23 -1.90 -0.36 3.09
C VAL A 23 -3.39 -0.59 3.36
N SER A 24 -3.86 0.15 4.38
CA SER A 24 -5.23 0.36 4.85
C SER A 24 -5.79 -0.63 5.90
N ALA A 25 -5.46 -0.35 7.16
CA ALA A 25 -6.42 -0.56 8.24
C ALA A 25 -7.07 0.80 8.55
N GLN A 26 -8.15 1.14 7.84
CA GLN A 26 -8.94 2.32 8.19
C GLN A 26 -9.89 2.04 9.34
N GLN A 27 -9.86 2.98 10.28
CA GLN A 27 -10.78 3.16 11.38
C GLN A 27 -12.20 3.41 10.84
N ASN A 28 -13.14 2.54 11.20
CA ASN A 28 -14.55 2.91 11.27
C ASN A 28 -14.95 2.95 12.75
N GLY A 29 -15.27 4.16 13.21
CA GLY A 29 -15.87 4.40 14.50
C GLY A 29 -17.25 3.78 14.55
N LEU A 30 -17.43 2.82 15.47
CA LEU A 30 -18.73 2.47 16.01
C LEU A 30 -18.67 2.67 17.51
N THR A 31 -19.30 3.75 17.95
CA THR A 31 -19.73 3.95 19.33
C THR A 31 -20.66 2.79 19.69
N GLN A 32 -20.19 1.83 20.48
CA GLN A 32 -21.06 0.89 21.17
C GLN A 32 -20.83 0.97 22.67
N GLN A 33 -21.94 1.10 23.39
CA GLN A 33 -22.01 1.30 24.83
C GLN A 33 -21.42 0.11 25.57
N VAL A 34 -20.50 0.41 26.47
CA VAL A 34 -19.89 -0.56 27.40
C VAL A 34 -20.90 -0.89 28.49
N GLN A 35 -21.40 -2.13 28.50
CA GLN A 35 -22.09 -2.69 29.66
C GLN A 35 -21.08 -3.41 30.55
N GLN A 36 -20.93 -2.88 31.76
CA GLN A 36 -20.05 -3.38 32.81
C GLN A 36 -20.56 -4.72 33.35
N THR A 37 -19.65 -5.69 33.48
CA THR A 37 -19.69 -6.62 34.62
C THR A 37 -18.27 -6.77 35.17
N THR A 38 -18.13 -6.49 36.47
CA THR A 38 -16.90 -6.69 37.23
C THR A 38 -16.86 -8.11 37.77
N PRO A 39 -15.71 -8.79 37.74
CA PRO A 39 -15.30 -9.56 38.91
C PRO A 39 -13.91 -9.19 39.44
N SER A 40 -13.80 -9.43 40.74
CA SER A 40 -12.77 -9.09 41.72
C SER A 40 -11.30 -9.34 41.36
N GLN A 41 -10.48 -8.39 41.79
CA GLN A 41 -9.03 -8.36 41.83
C GLN A 41 -8.45 -9.38 42.83
N LYS A 42 -7.57 -10.28 42.35
CA LYS A 42 -6.46 -10.88 43.13
C LYS A 42 -5.41 -11.50 42.19
N ASP A 43 -4.18 -11.02 42.32
CA ASP A 43 -2.90 -11.52 41.79
C ASP A 43 -2.79 -11.68 40.26
N ILE A 44 -2.60 -10.56 39.56
CA ILE A 44 -2.20 -10.54 38.15
C ILE A 44 -0.67 -10.37 38.11
N GLN A 45 0.08 -11.32 37.53
CA GLN A 45 0.98 -11.07 36.39
C GLN A 45 1.59 -12.38 35.85
N PRO A 46 0.90 -13.11 34.95
CA PRO A 46 1.55 -14.15 34.14
C PRO A 46 2.06 -13.59 32.80
N LEU A 47 1.30 -12.68 32.17
CA LEU A 47 1.50 -12.33 30.76
C LEU A 47 2.34 -11.06 30.51
N VAL A 48 2.51 -10.17 31.50
CA VAL A 48 3.32 -8.95 31.33
C VAL A 48 4.77 -9.31 31.04
N GLY A 49 5.34 -8.69 30.01
CA GLY A 49 6.72 -8.88 29.57
C GLY A 49 6.85 -9.01 28.06
N GLU A 50 8.07 -9.28 27.61
CA GLU A 50 8.37 -9.56 26.20
C GLU A 50 8.31 -11.06 25.93
N TRP A 51 7.67 -11.45 24.84
CA TRP A 51 7.44 -12.83 24.44
C TRP A 51 7.94 -13.04 23.02
N GLU A 52 9.04 -13.75 22.85
CA GLU A 52 9.62 -14.02 21.53
C GLU A 52 9.37 -15.47 21.12
N GLY A 53 8.99 -15.66 19.86
CA GLY A 53 8.95 -16.96 19.21
C GLY A 53 9.45 -16.88 17.78
N LYS A 54 9.84 -18.05 17.26
CA LYS A 54 10.25 -18.18 15.86
C LYS A 54 9.13 -18.86 15.07
N LEU A 55 8.42 -18.06 14.28
CA LEU A 55 7.40 -18.52 13.36
C LEU A 55 8.08 -19.14 12.14
N LYS A 56 7.93 -20.45 11.98
CA LYS A 56 8.47 -21.15 10.81
C LYS A 56 7.44 -21.10 9.67
N ILE A 57 7.84 -20.53 8.55
CA ILE A 57 7.05 -20.46 7.32
C ILE A 57 7.87 -21.17 6.23
N GLY A 58 7.65 -22.48 6.09
CA GLY A 58 8.48 -23.31 5.22
C GLY A 58 9.95 -23.35 5.68
N ALA A 59 10.88 -22.94 4.79
CA ALA A 59 12.32 -22.89 5.07
C ALA A 59 12.77 -21.59 5.76
N SER A 60 11.90 -20.57 5.77
CA SER A 60 12.16 -19.28 6.40
C SER A 60 11.65 -19.28 7.83
N SER A 61 12.31 -18.51 8.68
CA SER A 61 11.91 -18.31 10.07
C SER A 61 11.82 -16.81 10.32
N LEU A 62 10.70 -16.38 10.89
CA LEU A 62 10.49 -15.00 11.33
C LEU A 62 10.42 -14.96 12.84
N ARG A 63 11.16 -14.05 13.46
CA ARG A 63 10.98 -13.72 14.87
C ARG A 63 9.70 -12.91 15.02
N ILE A 64 8.83 -13.36 15.90
CA ILE A 64 7.64 -12.65 16.34
C ILE A 64 7.84 -12.33 17.81
N VAL A 65 7.76 -11.06 18.16
CA VAL A 65 7.91 -10.58 19.53
C VAL A 65 6.63 -9.88 19.95
N PHE A 66 6.02 -10.28 21.06
CA PHE A 66 4.93 -9.53 21.68
C PHE A 66 5.43 -8.80 22.91
N HIS A 67 5.13 -7.51 22.99
CA HIS A 67 5.39 -6.67 24.16
C HIS A 67 4.07 -6.47 24.88
N ILE A 68 3.92 -7.00 26.09
CA ILE A 68 2.65 -6.99 26.82
C ILE A 68 2.83 -6.21 28.12
N THR A 69 2.00 -5.19 28.31
CA THR A 69 2.00 -4.30 29.48
C THR A 69 0.64 -4.34 30.17
N ASP A 70 0.63 -4.09 31.48
CA ASP A 70 -0.60 -3.93 32.26
C ASP A 70 -0.99 -2.45 32.29
N SER A 71 -2.22 -2.15 31.89
CA SER A 71 -2.77 -0.78 31.89
C SER A 71 -3.62 -0.46 33.13
N GLY A 72 -3.77 -1.42 34.06
CA GLY A 72 -4.62 -1.32 35.25
C GLY A 72 -6.10 -1.63 35.02
N SER A 73 -6.56 -1.58 33.76
CA SER A 73 -7.93 -2.00 33.34
C SER A 73 -7.94 -3.20 32.40
N GLY A 74 -6.75 -3.73 32.05
CA GLY A 74 -6.55 -4.84 31.13
C GLY A 74 -5.10 -4.89 30.65
N TYR A 75 -4.86 -5.54 29.51
CA TYR A 75 -3.55 -5.60 28.87
C TYR A 75 -3.50 -4.73 27.63
N VAL A 76 -2.37 -4.07 27.42
CA VAL A 76 -2.02 -3.42 26.15
C VAL A 76 -0.81 -4.14 25.60
N ALA A 77 -0.84 -4.47 24.31
CA ALA A 77 0.25 -5.15 23.67
C ALA A 77 0.61 -4.59 22.29
N THR A 78 1.88 -4.75 21.92
CA THR A 78 2.37 -4.54 20.56
C THR A 78 3.10 -5.78 20.07
N MET A 79 3.25 -5.89 18.76
CA MET A 79 3.96 -6.97 18.09
C MET A 79 5.08 -6.41 17.21
N ASP A 80 6.23 -7.05 17.23
CA ASP A 80 7.31 -6.84 16.29
C ASP A 80 7.53 -8.10 15.42
N SER A 81 7.92 -7.88 14.17
CA SER A 81 8.57 -8.86 13.32
C SER A 81 9.92 -8.29 12.87
N PRO A 82 10.98 -8.39 13.72
CA PRO A 82 12.25 -7.71 13.48
C PRO A 82 12.92 -8.12 12.16
N ASP A 83 12.74 -9.37 11.75
CA ASP A 83 13.31 -9.91 10.51
C ASP A 83 12.63 -9.34 9.25
N GLN A 84 11.47 -8.69 9.42
CA GLN A 84 10.74 -7.96 8.38
C GLN A 84 10.81 -6.44 8.57
N GLY A 85 11.57 -5.96 9.55
CA GLY A 85 11.67 -4.53 9.90
C GLY A 85 10.41 -3.94 10.54
N ALA A 86 9.38 -4.75 10.80
CA ALA A 86 8.13 -4.27 11.39
C ALA A 86 8.23 -4.24 12.92
N ARG A 87 7.91 -3.10 13.54
CA ARG A 87 7.97 -2.92 15.00
C ARG A 87 6.77 -2.09 15.48
N GLY A 88 6.30 -2.38 16.69
CA GLY A 88 5.25 -1.63 17.37
C GLY A 88 3.86 -1.82 16.81
N ILE A 89 3.60 -2.93 16.10
CA ILE A 89 2.29 -3.20 15.50
C ILE A 89 1.27 -3.36 16.64
N PRO A 90 0.19 -2.56 16.71
CA PRO A 90 -0.77 -2.67 17.80
C PRO A 90 -1.49 -4.02 17.81
N VAL A 91 -1.51 -4.66 18.98
CA VAL A 91 -2.38 -5.81 19.24
C VAL A 91 -3.75 -5.25 19.62
N SER A 92 -4.73 -5.42 18.74
CA SER A 92 -6.08 -4.87 18.86
C SER A 92 -6.91 -5.51 19.97
N ARG A 93 -6.58 -6.75 20.37
CA ARG A 93 -7.24 -7.44 21.48
C ARG A 93 -6.29 -8.39 22.20
N VAL A 94 -6.31 -8.35 23.54
CA VAL A 94 -5.66 -9.34 24.40
C VAL A 94 -6.74 -9.98 25.26
N ARG A 95 -6.95 -11.29 25.14
CA ARG A 95 -7.90 -12.06 25.97
C ARG A 95 -7.17 -13.17 26.69
N ILE A 96 -7.48 -13.34 27.98
CA ILE A 96 -6.96 -14.41 28.80
C ILE A 96 -8.13 -15.09 29.50
N GLU A 97 -8.26 -16.40 29.31
CA GLU A 97 -9.25 -17.24 29.97
C GLU A 97 -8.59 -18.49 30.54
N GLY A 98 -8.32 -18.47 31.85
CA GLY A 98 -7.53 -19.51 32.50
C GLY A 98 -6.11 -19.56 31.94
N LYS A 99 -5.72 -20.68 31.31
CA LYS A 99 -4.43 -20.84 30.63
C LYS A 99 -4.48 -20.41 29.15
N LEU A 100 -5.65 -20.15 28.57
CA LEU A 100 -5.78 -19.77 27.17
C LEU A 100 -5.47 -18.28 27.00
N VAL A 101 -4.60 -17.94 26.06
CA VAL A 101 -4.25 -16.58 25.67
C VAL A 101 -4.55 -16.39 24.19
N GLU A 102 -5.28 -15.32 23.89
CA GLU A 102 -5.56 -14.87 22.53
C GLU A 102 -5.04 -13.45 22.33
N LEU A 103 -4.29 -13.24 21.25
CA LEU A 103 -3.78 -11.95 20.82
C LEU A 103 -4.28 -11.69 19.40
N GLU A 104 -5.02 -10.60 19.18
CA GLU A 104 -5.52 -10.22 17.86
C GLU A 104 -4.70 -9.05 17.33
N VAL A 105 -4.27 -9.11 16.07
CA VAL A 105 -3.52 -8.06 15.37
C VAL A 105 -4.28 -7.74 14.09
N SER A 106 -5.41 -7.06 14.25
CA SER A 106 -6.38 -6.85 13.16
C SER A 106 -5.78 -6.10 11.96
N SER A 107 -4.79 -5.22 12.18
CA SER A 107 -4.13 -4.43 11.13
C SER A 107 -3.40 -5.27 10.08
N ILE A 108 -3.05 -6.51 10.41
CA ILE A 108 -2.39 -7.45 9.49
C ILE A 108 -3.22 -8.72 9.29
N GLY A 109 -4.48 -8.71 9.72
CA GLY A 109 -5.37 -9.88 9.71
C GLY A 109 -4.81 -11.07 10.51
N GLY A 110 -4.02 -10.80 11.55
CA GLY A 110 -3.29 -11.80 12.33
C GLY A 110 -3.95 -12.10 13.68
N SER A 111 -3.77 -13.31 14.20
CA SER A 111 -4.10 -13.65 15.58
C SER A 111 -3.22 -14.78 16.11
N TYR A 112 -2.90 -14.74 17.39
CA TYR A 112 -2.28 -15.84 18.12
C TYR A 112 -3.30 -16.44 19.08
N THR A 113 -3.36 -17.78 19.15
CA THR A 113 -4.09 -18.50 20.19
C THR A 113 -3.19 -19.57 20.77
N GLY A 114 -2.90 -19.50 22.07
CA GLY A 114 -2.01 -20.46 22.72
C GLY A 114 -2.30 -20.66 24.20
N ALA A 115 -1.78 -21.76 24.75
CA ALA A 115 -1.91 -22.10 26.16
C ALA A 115 -0.62 -21.72 26.92
N LEU A 116 -0.79 -21.04 28.05
CA LEU A 116 0.26 -20.69 28.98
C LEU A 116 0.62 -21.90 29.85
N ASP A 117 1.91 -22.17 29.97
CA ASP A 117 2.43 -23.22 30.82
C ASP A 117 2.36 -22.87 32.31
N GLU A 118 2.55 -23.87 33.18
CA GLU A 118 2.46 -23.69 34.64
C GLU A 118 3.53 -22.77 35.22
N PRO A 119 4.79 -22.78 34.72
CA PRO A 119 5.78 -21.77 35.06
C PRO A 119 5.44 -20.35 34.61
N GLY A 120 4.49 -20.16 33.69
CA GLY A 120 4.08 -18.84 33.20
C GLY A 120 5.12 -18.14 32.33
N ASN A 121 6.01 -18.91 31.68
CA ASN A 121 7.10 -18.37 30.86
C ASN A 121 7.12 -18.92 29.43
N ARG A 122 6.18 -19.79 29.07
CA ARG A 122 6.03 -20.33 27.72
C ARG A 122 4.57 -20.40 27.30
N LEU A 123 4.29 -19.90 26.10
CA LEU A 123 3.01 -20.04 25.42
C LEU A 123 3.18 -20.97 24.23
N GLU A 124 2.39 -22.04 24.18
CA GLU A 124 2.33 -22.95 23.04
C GLU A 124 1.03 -22.75 22.28
N GLY A 125 1.11 -22.40 21.00
CA GLY A 125 -0.09 -22.06 20.25
C GLY A 125 0.12 -22.01 18.76
N PHE A 126 -0.84 -21.35 18.11
CA PHE A 126 -0.87 -21.14 16.68
C PHE A 126 -0.98 -19.65 16.38
N TRP A 127 -0.13 -19.18 15.48
CA TRP A 127 -0.31 -17.92 14.78
C TRP A 127 -1.17 -18.16 13.54
N LYS A 128 -2.23 -17.39 13.39
CA LYS A 128 -3.09 -17.36 12.22
C LYS A 128 -2.94 -16.02 11.54
N GLN A 129 -2.84 -16.00 10.22
CA GLN A 129 -2.81 -14.76 9.46
C GLN A 129 -3.28 -15.00 8.04
N SER A 130 -4.19 -14.14 7.58
CA SER A 130 -4.74 -14.21 6.20
C SER A 130 -5.28 -15.60 5.84
N GLY A 131 -5.92 -16.28 6.81
CA GLY A 131 -6.48 -17.63 6.66
C GLY A 131 -5.47 -18.79 6.81
N MET A 132 -4.17 -18.50 6.92
CA MET A 132 -3.14 -19.50 7.21
C MET A 132 -2.97 -19.71 8.72
N SER A 133 -2.48 -20.87 9.14
CA SER A 133 -2.26 -21.21 10.56
C SER A 133 -0.92 -21.94 10.74
N PHE A 134 -0.07 -21.46 11.62
CA PHE A 134 1.29 -21.95 11.86
C PHE A 134 1.53 -22.16 13.35
N PRO A 135 2.20 -23.26 13.77
CA PRO A 135 2.63 -23.41 15.15
C PRO A 135 3.60 -22.29 15.54
N LEU A 136 3.37 -21.67 16.67
CA LEU A 136 4.24 -20.65 17.24
C LEU A 136 4.36 -20.92 18.75
N ILE A 137 5.59 -21.08 19.21
CA ILE A 137 5.91 -21.17 20.63
C ILE A 137 6.57 -19.85 21.01
N LEU A 138 5.94 -19.11 21.93
CA LEU A 138 6.49 -17.89 22.49
C LEU A 138 7.12 -18.20 23.85
N VAL A 139 8.30 -17.65 24.09
CA VAL A 139 9.03 -17.78 25.36
C VAL A 139 9.26 -16.39 25.93
N LYS A 140 8.98 -16.23 27.22
CA LYS A 140 9.15 -14.98 27.96
C LYS A 140 10.64 -14.63 28.03
N GLN A 141 10.99 -13.45 27.55
CA GLN A 141 12.38 -12.97 27.55
C GLN A 141 12.74 -12.39 28.93
N SER A 142 14.01 -12.53 29.31
CA SER A 142 14.56 -11.78 30.45
C SER A 142 14.74 -10.32 30.03
N PRO A 143 14.58 -9.33 30.93
CA PRO A 143 14.68 -7.92 30.56
C PRO A 143 16.03 -7.65 29.87
N PRO A 144 16.06 -7.18 28.62
CA PRO A 144 17.31 -6.77 27.99
C PRO A 144 17.82 -5.47 28.62
N GLU A 145 19.14 -5.36 28.77
CA GLU A 145 19.78 -4.07 29.03
C GLU A 145 19.38 -3.10 27.91
N ILE A 146 18.81 -1.96 28.29
CA ILE A 146 18.27 -0.95 27.38
C ILE A 146 19.43 -0.38 26.54
N HIS A 147 19.60 -0.89 25.33
CA HIS A 147 20.31 -0.17 24.27
C HIS A 147 19.31 0.78 23.61
N THR A 148 19.25 2.00 24.13
CA THR A 148 18.53 3.13 23.55
C THR A 148 19.20 3.54 22.23
N GLU A 149 18.87 2.88 21.13
CA GLU A 149 18.92 3.55 19.84
C GLU A 149 17.82 4.61 19.82
N GLN A 150 18.22 5.86 19.70
CA GLN A 150 17.33 7.02 19.65
C GLN A 150 16.39 6.88 18.44
N LYS A 151 15.18 6.36 18.66
CA LYS A 151 14.02 6.68 17.82
C LYS A 151 13.80 8.19 17.93
N GLN A 152 14.15 8.95 16.90
CA GLN A 152 13.51 10.24 16.68
C GLN A 152 12.03 9.96 16.50
N SER A 153 11.26 10.15 17.58
CA SER A 153 9.81 10.23 17.49
C SER A 153 9.46 11.25 16.42
N GLN A 154 8.67 10.85 15.43
CA GLN A 154 8.06 11.78 14.46
C GLN A 154 6.85 12.49 15.08
N ASP A 155 6.85 12.72 16.40
CA ASP A 155 5.98 13.71 17.02
C ASP A 155 6.46 15.09 16.57
N LEU A 156 5.92 15.50 15.42
CA LEU A 156 6.18 16.77 14.77
C LEU A 156 5.73 17.91 15.68
N ALA A 157 6.56 18.95 15.69
CA ALA A 157 6.34 20.17 16.44
C ALA A 157 4.90 20.68 16.33
N THR A 158 4.29 21.04 17.46
CA THR A 158 2.96 21.63 17.57
C THR A 158 2.84 23.03 16.93
N SER A 159 3.89 23.52 16.27
CA SER A 159 3.86 24.74 15.46
C SER A 159 4.65 24.54 14.16
N PHE A 160 3.96 24.57 13.02
CA PHE A 160 4.58 24.62 11.71
C PHE A 160 4.79 26.08 11.28
N PRO A 161 5.89 26.42 10.58
CA PRO A 161 6.12 27.77 10.05
C PRO A 161 5.29 28.07 8.79
N TYR A 162 4.21 27.31 8.56
CA TYR A 162 3.33 27.37 7.40
C TYR A 162 1.91 27.02 7.84
N SER A 163 0.91 27.38 7.04
CA SER A 163 -0.48 27.05 7.36
C SER A 163 -0.88 25.68 6.80
N ILE A 164 -1.76 24.99 7.51
CA ILE A 164 -2.31 23.68 7.15
C ILE A 164 -3.81 23.84 7.05
N LYS A 165 -4.39 23.44 5.92
CA LYS A 165 -5.83 23.45 5.67
C LYS A 165 -6.28 22.04 5.29
N GLU A 166 -7.25 21.52 6.03
CA GLU A 166 -7.99 20.33 5.60
C GLU A 166 -8.97 20.74 4.51
N VAL A 167 -8.97 19.99 3.39
CA VAL A 167 -9.73 20.33 2.19
C VAL A 167 -10.55 19.14 1.70
N GLN A 168 -11.63 19.45 1.01
CA GLN A 168 -12.42 18.49 0.25
C GLN A 168 -12.75 19.10 -1.11
N PHE A 169 -12.69 18.27 -2.15
CA PHE A 169 -12.98 18.69 -3.52
C PHE A 169 -13.60 17.54 -4.30
N ASN A 170 -14.22 17.84 -5.44
CA ASN A 170 -14.76 16.80 -6.31
C ASN A 170 -13.61 16.04 -6.98
N GLY A 171 -13.71 14.72 -7.06
CA GLY A 171 -12.79 13.89 -7.82
C GLY A 171 -13.10 13.89 -9.31
N GLY A 172 -12.43 13.01 -10.05
CA GLY A 172 -12.56 12.87 -11.50
C GLY A 172 -13.81 12.12 -11.98
N ALA A 173 -14.74 11.77 -11.07
CA ALA A 173 -15.99 11.10 -11.42
C ALA A 173 -17.17 11.64 -10.60
N GLU A 174 -18.37 11.55 -11.16
CA GLU A 174 -19.59 12.00 -10.48
C GLU A 174 -19.78 11.27 -9.13
N GLY A 175 -20.06 12.04 -8.08
CA GLY A 175 -20.26 11.49 -6.72
C GLY A 175 -18.96 11.14 -5.98
N VAL A 176 -17.79 11.18 -6.64
CA VAL A 176 -16.49 11.04 -5.98
C VAL A 176 -16.08 12.38 -5.38
N ARG A 177 -15.78 12.38 -4.09
CA ARG A 177 -15.23 13.50 -3.33
C ARG A 177 -13.95 13.06 -2.67
N LEU A 178 -12.88 13.81 -2.90
CA LEU A 178 -11.56 13.53 -2.34
C LEU A 178 -11.31 14.44 -1.14
N SER A 179 -10.71 13.87 -0.10
CA SER A 179 -10.27 14.61 1.09
C SER A 179 -8.76 14.72 1.11
N GLY A 180 -8.24 15.87 1.51
CA GLY A 180 -6.80 16.09 1.56
C GLY A 180 -6.38 17.17 2.52
N THR A 181 -5.08 17.43 2.49
CA THR A 181 -4.42 18.48 3.26
C THR A 181 -3.65 19.39 2.31
N LEU A 182 -3.97 20.68 2.33
CA LEU A 182 -3.22 21.74 1.65
C LEU A 182 -2.32 22.43 2.65
N THR A 183 -1.03 22.47 2.34
CA THR A 183 -0.02 23.19 3.13
C THR A 183 0.44 24.42 2.35
N MET A 184 0.31 25.60 2.96
CA MET A 184 0.62 26.89 2.32
C MET A 184 1.78 27.57 3.04
N PRO A 185 2.86 27.95 2.32
CA PRO A 185 3.99 28.67 2.91
C PRO A 185 3.59 30.01 3.53
N GLN A 186 4.49 30.56 4.34
CA GLN A 186 4.44 31.96 4.74
C GLN A 186 5.37 32.76 3.81
N GLY A 187 5.04 34.02 3.55
CA GLY A 187 5.90 34.92 2.78
C GLY A 187 5.18 35.64 1.66
N GLN A 188 5.91 35.99 0.62
CA GLN A 188 5.40 36.77 -0.50
C GLN A 188 4.73 35.85 -1.53
N GLU A 189 3.43 36.04 -1.71
CA GLU A 189 2.62 35.44 -2.77
C GLU A 189 2.93 36.05 -4.15
N PRO A 190 2.64 35.32 -5.25
CA PRO A 190 2.06 33.97 -5.30
C PRO A 190 3.11 32.85 -5.11
N PHE A 191 2.70 31.70 -4.60
CA PHE A 191 3.57 30.54 -4.33
C PHE A 191 3.54 29.51 -5.46
N PRO A 192 4.69 28.98 -5.91
CA PRO A 192 4.70 27.76 -6.71
C PRO A 192 4.04 26.61 -5.92
N ALA A 193 3.44 25.65 -6.63
CA ALA A 193 2.61 24.64 -5.98
C ALA A 193 2.75 23.26 -6.62
N VAL A 194 2.56 22.20 -5.81
CA VAL A 194 2.56 20.83 -6.32
C VAL A 194 1.44 20.00 -5.71
N VAL A 195 0.93 19.06 -6.50
CA VAL A 195 0.11 17.94 -6.04
C VAL A 195 1.00 16.71 -5.88
N LEU A 196 0.93 16.01 -4.73
CA LEU A 196 1.56 14.70 -4.57
C LEU A 196 0.55 13.59 -4.93
N VAL A 197 0.97 12.66 -5.79
CA VAL A 197 0.14 11.53 -6.28
C VAL A 197 0.81 10.23 -5.88
N SER A 198 0.09 9.43 -5.10
CA SER A 198 0.53 8.18 -4.48
C SER A 198 0.75 7.06 -5.50
N GLY A 199 1.47 6.01 -5.07
CA GLY A 199 1.61 4.77 -5.84
C GLY A 199 0.39 3.86 -5.80
N SER A 200 0.56 2.64 -6.31
CA SER A 200 -0.49 1.62 -6.32
C SER A 200 -0.92 1.20 -4.91
N GLY A 201 -2.17 0.77 -4.77
CA GLY A 201 -2.75 0.39 -3.49
C GLY A 201 -3.70 1.46 -2.95
N PRO A 202 -4.53 1.14 -1.93
CA PRO A 202 -5.40 2.13 -1.29
C PRO A 202 -4.59 3.03 -0.35
N GLN A 203 -4.08 4.18 -0.81
CA GLN A 203 -3.19 5.03 -0.02
C GLN A 203 -3.91 6.20 0.67
N ASN A 204 -3.47 6.52 1.88
CA ASN A 204 -3.80 7.81 2.49
C ASN A 204 -2.90 8.91 1.91
N ARG A 205 -3.24 10.17 2.18
CA ARG A 205 -2.49 11.36 1.72
C ARG A 205 -1.02 11.42 2.13
N ASP A 206 -0.59 10.57 3.06
CA ASP A 206 0.77 10.51 3.58
C ASP A 206 1.62 9.41 2.91
N GLU A 207 0.99 8.57 2.07
CA GLU A 207 1.57 7.35 1.51
C GLU A 207 2.16 6.47 2.63
N GLU A 208 1.37 6.29 3.69
CA GLU A 208 1.85 5.71 4.93
C GLU A 208 2.13 4.21 4.82
N ILE A 209 3.40 3.84 5.06
CA ILE A 209 3.85 2.44 5.07
C ILE A 209 4.53 2.17 6.40
N LEU A 210 3.97 1.27 7.22
CA LEU A 210 4.52 0.87 8.52
C LEU A 210 4.81 2.07 9.45
N GLY A 211 3.94 3.08 9.43
CA GLY A 211 4.08 4.31 10.22
C GLY A 211 5.05 5.34 9.64
N HIS A 212 5.74 5.02 8.53
CA HIS A 212 6.53 5.99 7.79
C HIS A 212 5.63 6.77 6.82
N LYS A 213 5.72 8.10 6.84
CA LYS A 213 4.86 9.03 6.09
C LYS A 213 5.68 9.83 5.06
N PRO A 214 6.13 9.21 3.96
CA PRO A 214 7.04 9.85 3.00
C PRO A 214 6.46 11.14 2.40
N PHE A 215 5.17 11.16 2.04
CA PHE A 215 4.55 12.35 1.45
C PHE A 215 4.42 13.49 2.46
N PHE A 216 4.23 13.18 3.74
CA PHE A 216 4.27 14.20 4.80
C PHE A 216 5.65 14.86 4.88
N ILE A 217 6.71 14.06 4.87
CA ILE A 217 8.09 14.57 4.96
C ILE A 217 8.43 15.44 3.74
N ILE A 218 8.02 15.01 2.54
CA ILE A 218 8.19 15.78 1.31
C ILE A 218 7.41 17.10 1.39
N ALA A 219 6.14 17.06 1.80
CA ALA A 219 5.34 18.28 1.94
C ALA A 219 5.94 19.26 2.94
N ASP A 220 6.28 18.82 4.15
CA ASP A 220 6.92 19.67 5.17
C ASP A 220 8.20 20.33 4.63
N TYR A 221 9.04 19.55 3.94
CA TYR A 221 10.30 20.03 3.38
C TYR A 221 10.10 21.11 2.29
N LEU A 222 9.14 20.88 1.39
CA LEU A 222 8.81 21.78 0.28
C LEU A 222 8.10 23.06 0.77
N THR A 223 7.13 22.93 1.68
CA THR A 223 6.39 24.09 2.21
C THR A 223 7.25 25.02 3.02
N LYS A 224 8.21 24.49 3.81
CA LYS A 224 9.25 25.31 4.47
C LYS A 224 10.12 26.11 3.48
N ARG A 225 10.10 25.77 2.19
CA ARG A 225 10.88 26.40 1.12
C ARG A 225 10.05 27.21 0.13
N GLY A 226 8.81 27.53 0.50
CA GLY A 226 7.98 28.44 -0.31
C GLY A 226 7.16 27.72 -1.39
N ILE A 227 6.99 26.41 -1.32
CA ILE A 227 6.15 25.65 -2.26
C ILE A 227 4.87 25.18 -1.56
N ALA A 228 3.71 25.55 -2.08
CA ALA A 228 2.44 25.01 -1.60
C ALA A 228 2.29 23.53 -2.00
N VAL A 229 1.80 22.69 -1.09
CA VAL A 229 1.69 21.25 -1.36
C VAL A 229 0.29 20.75 -1.02
N LEU A 230 -0.40 20.20 -2.02
CA LEU A 230 -1.64 19.45 -1.85
C LEU A 230 -1.33 17.94 -1.82
N ARG A 231 -1.88 17.27 -0.81
CA ARG A 231 -1.89 15.81 -0.70
C ARG A 231 -3.31 15.37 -0.42
N TYR A 232 -3.73 14.23 -0.97
CA TYR A 232 -5.11 13.76 -0.83
C TYR A 232 -5.15 12.25 -0.61
N ASP A 233 -6.19 11.78 0.06
CA ASP A 233 -6.47 10.35 0.21
C ASP A 233 -7.06 9.84 -1.11
N ASP A 234 -6.61 8.67 -1.56
CA ASP A 234 -7.13 8.06 -2.78
C ASP A 234 -8.64 7.84 -2.68
N ARG A 235 -9.32 7.73 -3.84
CA ARG A 235 -10.75 7.39 -3.86
C ARG A 235 -11.03 6.12 -3.05
N GLY A 236 -12.09 6.16 -2.24
CA GLY A 236 -12.46 5.07 -1.34
C GLY A 236 -11.51 4.88 -0.14
N VAL A 237 -10.56 5.78 0.09
CA VAL A 237 -9.60 5.75 1.19
C VAL A 237 -9.71 7.02 2.04
N GLY A 238 -9.35 6.93 3.31
CA GLY A 238 -9.38 8.06 4.23
C GLY A 238 -10.80 8.61 4.40
N ALA A 239 -10.92 9.92 4.24
CA ALA A 239 -12.22 10.59 4.19
C ALA A 239 -12.75 10.79 2.76
N SER A 240 -12.06 10.25 1.74
CA SER A 240 -12.52 10.28 0.35
C SER A 240 -13.65 9.27 0.12
N THR A 241 -14.62 9.65 -0.71
CA THR A 241 -15.69 8.76 -1.17
C THR A 241 -15.26 7.98 -2.42
N GLY A 242 -16.15 7.18 -2.99
CA GLY A 242 -15.88 6.34 -4.15
C GLY A 242 -15.49 4.92 -3.75
N ASP A 243 -15.10 4.12 -4.73
CA ASP A 243 -14.71 2.73 -4.55
C ASP A 243 -13.35 2.48 -5.21
N TYR A 244 -12.37 2.11 -4.40
CA TYR A 244 -11.03 1.75 -4.86
C TYR A 244 -11.04 0.44 -5.66
N GLN A 245 -11.90 -0.53 -5.30
CA GLN A 245 -11.85 -1.89 -5.86
C GLN A 245 -12.22 -1.94 -7.34
N THR A 246 -13.03 -0.98 -7.79
CA THR A 246 -13.50 -0.87 -9.17
C THR A 246 -12.71 0.14 -10.01
N ALA A 247 -11.80 0.89 -9.38
CA ALA A 247 -11.02 1.93 -10.04
C ALA A 247 -9.84 1.38 -10.87
N THR A 248 -9.38 2.19 -11.82
CA THR A 248 -8.24 1.93 -12.69
C THR A 248 -7.20 3.04 -12.63
N THR A 249 -6.03 2.87 -13.26
CA THR A 249 -5.04 3.95 -13.37
C THR A 249 -5.61 5.22 -14.03
N PHE A 250 -6.56 5.10 -14.95
CA PHE A 250 -7.19 6.26 -15.61
C PHE A 250 -8.16 7.01 -14.70
N ASP A 251 -8.85 6.29 -13.83
CA ASP A 251 -9.67 6.86 -12.78
C ASP A 251 -8.84 7.73 -11.82
N PHE A 252 -7.70 7.19 -11.37
CA PHE A 252 -6.77 7.93 -10.51
C PHE A 252 -6.13 9.12 -11.24
N ALA A 253 -5.94 9.04 -12.56
CA ALA A 253 -5.50 10.18 -13.37
C ALA A 253 -6.55 11.29 -13.45
N ALA A 254 -7.83 10.95 -13.59
CA ALA A 254 -8.91 11.93 -13.52
C ALA A 254 -8.99 12.59 -12.13
N ASP A 255 -8.76 11.83 -11.06
CA ASP A 255 -8.68 12.36 -9.69
C ASP A 255 -7.49 13.30 -9.49
N ALA A 256 -6.31 12.95 -10.02
CA ALA A 256 -5.12 13.79 -9.96
C ALA A 256 -5.29 15.10 -10.76
N GLU A 257 -5.96 15.04 -11.92
CA GLU A 257 -6.35 16.23 -12.68
C GLU A 257 -7.32 17.11 -11.86
N ALA A 258 -8.32 16.52 -11.21
CA ALA A 258 -9.24 17.25 -10.34
C ALA A 258 -8.52 17.91 -9.15
N ALA A 259 -7.53 17.24 -8.56
CA ALA A 259 -6.69 17.79 -7.50
C ALA A 259 -5.86 18.99 -7.99
N LEU A 260 -5.33 18.92 -9.21
CA LEU A 260 -4.62 20.03 -9.84
C LEU A 260 -5.55 21.23 -10.09
N VAL A 261 -6.75 20.97 -10.63
CA VAL A 261 -7.79 21.99 -10.85
C VAL A 261 -8.22 22.64 -9.54
N PHE A 262 -8.37 21.87 -8.47
CA PHE A 262 -8.63 22.42 -7.14
C PHE A 262 -7.49 23.32 -6.64
N LEU A 263 -6.24 22.90 -6.86
CA LEU A 263 -5.05 23.64 -6.41
C LEU A 263 -4.90 24.99 -7.13
N VAL A 264 -5.13 25.08 -8.45
CA VAL A 264 -5.05 26.35 -9.19
C VAL A 264 -6.13 27.36 -8.79
N GLN A 265 -7.22 26.90 -8.16
CA GLN A 265 -8.31 27.77 -7.70
C GLN A 265 -8.04 28.38 -6.32
N GLN A 266 -6.96 27.99 -5.64
CA GLN A 266 -6.65 28.52 -4.31
C GLN A 266 -5.99 29.90 -4.39
N GLU A 267 -6.42 30.81 -3.52
CA GLU A 267 -5.79 32.13 -3.37
C GLU A 267 -4.30 31.97 -3.00
N GLY A 268 -3.45 32.81 -3.60
CA GLY A 268 -2.01 32.84 -3.34
C GLY A 268 -1.19 31.82 -4.12
N ILE A 269 -1.78 31.03 -5.01
CA ILE A 269 -1.05 30.07 -5.87
C ILE A 269 -0.59 30.71 -7.18
N ASP A 270 0.66 30.44 -7.57
CA ASP A 270 1.21 30.82 -8.87
C ASP A 270 0.87 29.75 -9.91
N VAL A 271 -0.15 30.03 -10.71
CA VAL A 271 -0.64 29.12 -11.76
C VAL A 271 0.39 28.85 -12.87
N ASN A 272 1.45 29.67 -12.98
CA ASN A 272 2.53 29.45 -13.95
C ASN A 272 3.62 28.50 -13.44
N ASN A 273 3.59 28.15 -12.15
CA ASN A 273 4.56 27.28 -11.49
C ASN A 273 3.84 26.20 -10.67
N ILE A 274 2.96 25.45 -11.34
CA ILE A 274 2.24 24.32 -10.75
C ILE A 274 2.74 22.98 -11.31
N GLY A 275 2.94 21.98 -10.46
CA GLY A 275 3.43 20.68 -10.88
C GLY A 275 2.77 19.49 -10.20
N ILE A 276 3.09 18.30 -10.69
CA ILE A 276 2.70 17.03 -10.07
C ILE A 276 3.97 16.28 -9.68
N ILE A 277 4.01 15.76 -8.45
CA ILE A 277 5.03 14.82 -8.00
C ILE A 277 4.35 13.48 -7.80
N GLY A 278 4.65 12.52 -8.67
CA GLY A 278 4.08 11.17 -8.62
C GLY A 278 5.08 10.15 -8.10
N HIS A 279 4.66 9.21 -7.26
CA HIS A 279 5.47 8.08 -6.82
C HIS A 279 4.97 6.76 -7.41
N SER A 280 5.85 5.91 -7.94
CA SER A 280 5.51 4.61 -8.52
C SER A 280 4.41 4.74 -9.59
N GLU A 281 3.24 4.11 -9.43
CA GLU A 281 2.08 4.32 -10.31
C GLU A 281 1.67 5.80 -10.42
N GLY A 282 1.79 6.57 -9.33
CA GLY A 282 1.55 8.01 -9.33
C GLY A 282 2.41 8.77 -10.33
N ALA A 283 3.60 8.26 -10.66
CA ALA A 283 4.46 8.83 -11.71
C ALA A 283 3.90 8.55 -13.11
N ILE A 284 3.31 7.38 -13.33
CA ILE A 284 2.58 7.08 -14.58
C ILE A 284 1.37 8.01 -14.68
N ILE A 285 0.61 8.15 -13.59
CA ILE A 285 -0.54 9.06 -13.51
C ILE A 285 -0.13 10.51 -13.82
N ALA A 286 0.95 11.00 -13.22
CA ALA A 286 1.49 12.34 -13.51
C ALA A 286 1.81 12.52 -15.01
N SER A 287 2.32 11.47 -15.66
CA SER A 287 2.63 11.47 -17.09
C SER A 287 1.36 11.48 -17.94
N ILE A 288 0.31 10.74 -17.54
CA ILE A 288 -1.00 10.74 -18.20
C ILE A 288 -1.62 12.14 -18.13
N VAL A 289 -1.66 12.75 -16.95
CA VAL A 289 -2.22 14.10 -16.75
C VAL A 289 -1.42 15.14 -17.53
N ALA A 290 -0.08 15.07 -17.51
CA ALA A 290 0.78 15.99 -18.27
C ALA A 290 0.64 15.86 -19.79
N ALA A 291 0.33 14.66 -20.31
CA ALA A 291 0.01 14.44 -21.72
C ALA A 291 -1.37 15.02 -22.12
N GLY A 292 -2.28 15.23 -21.16
CA GLY A 292 -3.59 15.85 -21.38
C GLY A 292 -4.48 15.09 -22.38
N ASN A 293 -5.28 15.80 -23.17
CA ASN A 293 -6.24 15.20 -24.13
C ASN A 293 -5.62 14.24 -25.17
N GLU A 294 -4.30 14.26 -25.36
CA GLU A 294 -3.61 13.29 -26.23
C GLU A 294 -3.45 11.90 -25.59
N ALA A 295 -3.73 11.77 -24.30
CA ALA A 295 -3.71 10.53 -23.54
C ALA A 295 -4.96 9.66 -23.75
N GLY A 296 -6.05 10.21 -24.31
CA GLY A 296 -7.25 9.43 -24.62
C GLY A 296 -8.07 8.97 -23.41
N TYR A 297 -7.82 9.52 -22.21
CA TYR A 297 -8.73 9.37 -21.07
C TYR A 297 -9.78 10.49 -21.09
N ALA A 298 -11.01 10.19 -20.67
CA ALA A 298 -12.09 11.16 -20.65
C ALA A 298 -11.86 12.17 -19.52
N SER A 299 -11.16 13.27 -19.81
CA SER A 299 -11.05 14.38 -18.86
C SER A 299 -12.44 14.98 -18.63
N THR A 300 -12.92 14.93 -17.39
CA THR A 300 -14.17 15.56 -16.97
C THR A 300 -14.13 17.08 -17.10
N TYR A 301 -12.93 17.66 -17.15
CA TYR A 301 -12.69 19.09 -17.26
C TYR A 301 -12.41 19.53 -18.70
N CYS A 302 -11.81 18.67 -19.53
CA CYS A 302 -11.24 19.06 -20.82
C CYS A 302 -11.69 18.21 -22.02
N GLY A 303 -12.62 17.26 -21.88
CA GLY A 303 -13.02 16.38 -22.99
C GLY A 303 -14.43 15.77 -22.93
N GLY A 304 -15.39 16.42 -23.61
CA GLY A 304 -16.34 15.70 -24.47
C GLY A 304 -17.83 15.66 -24.09
N HIS A 305 -18.50 16.78 -23.79
CA HIS A 305 -19.91 17.02 -24.16
C HIS A 305 -20.32 18.46 -23.81
N GLU A 306 -21.32 18.98 -24.52
CA GLU A 306 -21.93 20.32 -24.43
C GLU A 306 -22.57 20.68 -23.07
N SER A 307 -22.09 20.16 -21.94
CA SER A 307 -22.54 20.60 -20.62
C SER A 307 -21.72 21.79 -20.16
N THR A 308 -22.30 22.98 -20.33
CA THR A 308 -21.82 24.22 -19.77
C THR A 308 -21.63 24.06 -18.26
N CYS A 309 -20.41 24.30 -17.76
CA CYS A 309 -20.26 24.78 -16.40
C CYS A 309 -20.97 26.13 -16.35
N ASP A 310 -22.26 26.20 -16.02
CA ASP A 310 -22.98 27.48 -15.91
C ASP A 310 -22.40 28.38 -14.79
N ALA A 311 -21.53 27.84 -13.93
CA ALA A 311 -20.75 28.59 -12.95
C ALA A 311 -19.44 29.18 -13.51
N CYS A 312 -19.00 28.73 -14.69
CA CYS A 312 -17.78 29.16 -15.36
C CYS A 312 -18.24 29.86 -16.64
N GLY A 313 -18.43 31.19 -16.59
CA GLY A 313 -18.69 31.96 -17.81
C GLY A 313 -17.72 31.56 -18.94
N SER A 314 -18.09 31.74 -20.20
CA SER A 314 -17.34 31.24 -21.37
C SER A 314 -15.84 31.60 -21.42
N SER A 315 -15.36 32.56 -20.62
CA SER A 315 -13.94 32.86 -20.38
C SER A 315 -13.27 32.00 -19.29
N GLY A 316 -14.02 31.49 -18.31
CA GLY A 316 -13.55 30.63 -17.22
C GLY A 316 -13.39 29.16 -17.60
N PHE A 317 -14.21 28.62 -18.51
CA PHE A 317 -14.09 27.23 -18.97
C PHE A 317 -12.78 27.00 -19.78
N ASN A 318 -12.45 27.93 -20.69
CA ASN A 318 -11.19 27.88 -21.44
C ASN A 318 -9.96 28.03 -20.52
N ALA A 319 -10.05 28.88 -19.49
CA ALA A 319 -9.00 29.00 -18.48
C ALA A 319 -8.83 27.70 -17.66
N ILE A 320 -9.93 27.06 -17.24
CA ILE A 320 -9.88 25.78 -16.51
C ILE A 320 -9.23 24.68 -17.36
N CYS A 321 -9.48 24.65 -18.68
CA CYS A 321 -8.83 23.70 -19.60
C CYS A 321 -7.34 24.00 -19.84
N GLU A 322 -6.92 25.26 -19.72
CA GLU A 322 -5.52 25.68 -19.87
C GLU A 322 -4.73 25.43 -18.56
N PHE A 323 -5.39 25.56 -17.40
CA PHE A 323 -4.81 25.37 -16.07
C PHE A 323 -5.01 23.97 -15.46
N SER A 324 -5.65 23.04 -16.16
CA SER A 324 -5.76 21.62 -15.79
C SER A 324 -4.51 20.80 -16.15
N ARG A 325 -3.44 21.45 -16.61
CA ARG A 325 -2.17 20.80 -16.94
C ARG A 325 -1.03 21.30 -16.05
N PRO A 326 -0.16 20.40 -15.57
CA PRO A 326 1.01 20.81 -14.81
C PRO A 326 2.01 21.51 -15.73
N THR A 327 2.72 22.51 -15.21
CA THR A 327 3.84 23.20 -15.88
C THR A 327 5.16 22.44 -15.75
N PHE A 328 5.23 21.42 -14.88
CA PHE A 328 6.33 20.46 -14.78
C PHE A 328 5.85 19.20 -14.03
N ILE A 329 6.55 18.08 -14.21
CA ILE A 329 6.31 16.85 -13.44
C ILE A 329 7.60 16.31 -12.82
N VAL A 330 7.48 15.74 -11.62
CA VAL A 330 8.54 15.00 -10.93
C VAL A 330 8.08 13.56 -10.75
N LEU A 331 8.91 12.62 -11.21
CA LEU A 331 8.58 11.22 -11.31
C LEU A 331 9.49 10.44 -10.35
N LEU A 332 8.96 10.05 -9.19
CA LEU A 332 9.67 9.30 -8.16
C LEU A 332 9.43 7.80 -8.35
N ALA A 333 10.49 6.99 -8.41
CA ALA A 333 10.40 5.55 -8.66
C ALA A 333 9.50 5.23 -9.86
N CYS A 334 9.67 5.96 -10.97
CA CYS A 334 8.75 5.89 -12.10
C CYS A 334 8.95 4.63 -12.93
N PRO A 335 7.88 3.87 -13.23
CA PRO A 335 7.92 2.87 -14.27
C PRO A 335 8.06 3.51 -15.66
N GLY A 336 9.09 3.13 -16.40
CA GLY A 336 9.32 3.52 -17.79
C GLY A 336 8.99 2.41 -18.79
N VAL A 337 8.68 1.19 -18.30
CA VAL A 337 8.31 0.04 -19.13
C VAL A 337 6.87 -0.37 -18.88
N ARG A 338 6.29 -1.13 -19.81
CA ARG A 338 4.94 -1.71 -19.70
C ARG A 338 4.76 -2.44 -18.37
N GLY A 339 3.60 -2.26 -17.72
CA GLY A 339 3.34 -2.82 -16.39
C GLY A 339 3.53 -4.34 -16.30
N TYR A 340 3.20 -5.08 -17.37
CA TYR A 340 3.52 -6.51 -17.49
C TYR A 340 5.01 -6.80 -17.25
N GLU A 341 5.91 -6.11 -17.97
CA GLU A 341 7.35 -6.34 -17.87
C GLU A 341 7.89 -5.79 -16.55
N LEU A 342 7.35 -4.67 -16.05
CA LEU A 342 7.68 -4.14 -14.74
C LEU A 342 7.49 -5.18 -13.64
N LEU A 343 6.30 -5.81 -13.57
CA LEU A 343 6.00 -6.79 -12.52
C LEU A 343 6.90 -8.03 -12.61
N ILE A 344 7.26 -8.46 -13.82
CA ILE A 344 8.20 -9.58 -14.00
C ILE A 344 9.61 -9.20 -13.53
N MET A 345 10.10 -7.99 -13.85
CA MET A 345 11.40 -7.50 -13.40
C MET A 345 11.43 -7.27 -11.88
N GLN A 346 10.35 -6.74 -11.31
CA GLN A 346 10.14 -6.58 -9.88
C GLN A 346 10.24 -7.94 -9.17
N ASN A 347 9.47 -8.94 -9.60
CA ASN A 347 9.50 -10.28 -9.01
C ASN A 347 10.91 -10.88 -9.04
N ALA A 348 11.64 -10.70 -10.15
CA ALA A 348 13.02 -11.17 -10.25
C ALA A 348 13.96 -10.42 -9.30
N ALA A 349 13.86 -9.10 -9.21
CA ALA A 349 14.70 -8.28 -8.32
C ALA A 349 14.50 -8.65 -6.85
N ILE A 350 13.25 -8.77 -6.40
CA ILE A 350 12.97 -9.11 -5.01
C ILE A 350 13.26 -10.60 -4.72
N GLY A 351 13.05 -11.49 -5.70
CA GLY A 351 13.47 -12.89 -5.62
C GLY A 351 14.97 -13.03 -5.36
N ARG A 352 15.81 -12.30 -6.12
CA ARG A 352 17.27 -12.27 -5.89
C ARG A 352 17.62 -11.72 -4.51
N ALA A 353 16.99 -10.61 -4.11
CA ALA A 353 17.21 -10.01 -2.79
C ALA A 353 16.81 -10.95 -1.64
N SER A 354 15.86 -11.83 -1.89
CA SER A 354 15.38 -12.86 -0.95
C SER A 354 16.19 -14.16 -1.00
N GLY A 355 17.25 -14.22 -1.82
CA GLY A 355 18.16 -15.37 -1.92
C GLY A 355 17.68 -16.52 -2.81
N LEU A 356 16.72 -16.28 -3.70
CA LEU A 356 16.28 -17.28 -4.67
C LEU A 356 17.34 -17.48 -5.76
N SER A 357 17.44 -18.71 -6.25
CA SER A 357 18.24 -19.01 -7.44
C SER A 357 17.56 -18.50 -8.72
N GLU A 358 18.36 -18.23 -9.76
CA GLU A 358 17.81 -17.81 -11.07
C GLU A 358 16.84 -18.84 -11.65
N GLU A 359 17.07 -20.15 -11.44
CA GLU A 359 16.16 -21.20 -11.88
C GLU A 359 14.77 -21.05 -11.23
N GLN A 360 14.72 -20.82 -9.91
CA GLN A 360 13.48 -20.60 -9.18
C GLN A 360 12.76 -19.32 -9.63
N ILE A 361 13.52 -18.26 -9.94
CA ILE A 361 12.96 -16.99 -10.42
C ILE A 361 12.37 -17.16 -11.82
N ILE A 362 13.04 -17.90 -12.70
CA ILE A 362 12.54 -18.18 -14.05
C ILE A 362 11.26 -19.02 -13.98
N GLU A 363 11.25 -20.08 -13.18
CA GLU A 363 10.07 -20.93 -12.97
C GLU A 363 8.90 -20.09 -12.42
N ALA A 364 9.16 -19.25 -11.42
CA ALA A 364 8.18 -18.33 -10.86
C ALA A 364 7.60 -17.37 -11.92
N ASN A 365 8.48 -16.74 -12.70
CA ASN A 365 8.06 -15.77 -13.69
C ASN A 365 7.33 -16.42 -14.88
N ASN A 366 7.59 -17.68 -15.20
CA ASN A 366 6.82 -18.39 -16.23
C ASN A 366 5.36 -18.57 -15.81
N LEU A 367 5.10 -18.93 -14.56
CA LEU A 367 3.74 -18.99 -14.03
C LEU A 367 3.10 -17.60 -14.00
N ASN A 368 3.81 -16.57 -13.51
CA ASN A 368 3.27 -15.21 -13.50
C ASN A 368 2.91 -14.71 -14.91
N ARG A 369 3.76 -14.96 -15.91
CA ARG A 369 3.47 -14.65 -17.32
C ARG A 369 2.17 -15.32 -17.78
N ARG A 370 2.03 -16.63 -17.53
CA ARG A 370 0.81 -17.38 -17.86
C ARG A 370 -0.44 -16.79 -17.19
N LEU A 371 -0.35 -16.41 -15.91
CA LEU A 371 -1.47 -15.79 -15.20
C LEU A 371 -1.82 -14.41 -15.77
N TYR A 372 -0.81 -13.58 -16.09
CA TYR A 372 -1.02 -12.27 -16.69
C TYR A 372 -1.61 -12.36 -18.10
N ASP A 373 -1.18 -13.32 -18.91
CA ASP A 373 -1.73 -13.57 -20.24
C ASP A 373 -3.23 -13.92 -20.13
N ILE A 374 -3.61 -14.77 -19.17
CA ILE A 374 -5.02 -15.07 -18.87
C ILE A 374 -5.80 -13.81 -18.49
N VAL A 375 -5.25 -12.94 -17.63
CA VAL A 375 -5.88 -11.68 -17.23
C VAL A 375 -6.11 -10.76 -18.43
N ILE A 376 -5.15 -10.66 -19.35
CA ILE A 376 -5.26 -9.79 -20.53
C ILE A 376 -6.27 -10.34 -21.55
N GLU A 377 -6.23 -11.66 -21.81
CA GLU A 377 -7.06 -12.30 -22.84
C GLU A 377 -8.52 -12.45 -22.45
N GLU A 378 -8.80 -12.82 -21.20
CA GLU A 378 -10.13 -13.23 -20.77
C GLU A 378 -10.92 -12.06 -20.18
N GLN A 379 -12.04 -11.69 -20.81
CA GLN A 379 -12.84 -10.54 -20.41
C GLN A 379 -14.02 -10.91 -19.49
N ASP A 380 -14.54 -12.14 -19.60
CA ASP A 380 -15.64 -12.59 -18.74
C ASP A 380 -15.10 -12.95 -17.35
N GLU A 381 -15.61 -12.30 -16.30
CA GLU A 381 -15.09 -12.47 -14.93
C GLU A 381 -15.19 -13.93 -14.45
N LYS A 382 -16.28 -14.63 -14.81
CA LYS A 382 -16.49 -16.01 -14.41
C LYS A 382 -15.48 -16.94 -15.11
N SER A 383 -15.28 -16.75 -16.41
CA SER A 383 -14.26 -17.47 -17.20
C SER A 383 -12.86 -17.15 -16.68
N LEU A 384 -12.57 -15.88 -16.38
CA LEU A 384 -11.28 -15.44 -15.85
C LEU A 384 -10.95 -16.13 -14.53
N ARG A 385 -11.88 -16.10 -13.58
CA ARG A 385 -11.73 -16.77 -12.27
C ARG A 385 -11.47 -18.26 -12.46
N GLN A 386 -12.20 -18.91 -13.37
CA GLN A 386 -12.04 -20.32 -13.65
C GLN A 386 -10.66 -20.62 -14.26
N ARG A 387 -10.25 -19.90 -15.32
CA ARG A 387 -8.96 -20.09 -15.99
C ARG A 387 -7.77 -19.86 -15.05
N LEU A 388 -7.83 -18.83 -14.20
CA LEU A 388 -6.79 -18.58 -13.19
C LEU A 388 -6.73 -19.68 -12.14
N THR A 389 -7.89 -20.16 -11.67
CA THR A 389 -7.98 -21.27 -10.70
C THR A 389 -7.40 -22.55 -11.29
N ASP A 390 -7.77 -22.89 -12.52
CA ASP A 390 -7.31 -24.10 -13.21
C ASP A 390 -5.80 -24.06 -13.45
N ALA A 391 -5.26 -22.91 -13.89
CA ALA A 391 -3.82 -22.74 -14.06
C ALA A 391 -3.05 -22.96 -12.76
N LEU A 392 -3.52 -22.41 -11.63
CA LEU A 392 -2.88 -22.60 -10.33
C LEU A 392 -3.04 -24.04 -9.81
N TYR A 393 -4.21 -24.66 -10.00
CA TYR A 393 -4.44 -26.05 -9.59
C TYR A 393 -3.54 -27.01 -10.36
N GLU A 394 -3.35 -26.80 -11.66
CA GLU A 394 -2.43 -27.58 -12.48
C GLU A 394 -1.00 -27.51 -11.92
N GLU A 395 -0.48 -26.31 -11.62
CA GLU A 395 0.85 -26.15 -11.04
C GLU A 395 0.99 -26.85 -9.67
N ILE A 396 -0.03 -26.73 -8.81
CA ILE A 396 -0.06 -27.41 -7.51
C ILE A 396 -0.05 -28.94 -7.70
N ASP A 397 -0.83 -29.45 -8.65
CA ASP A 397 -0.97 -30.87 -8.91
C ASP A 397 0.29 -31.48 -9.55
N LEU A 398 0.96 -30.75 -10.43
CA LEU A 398 2.23 -31.15 -11.05
C LEU A 398 3.41 -31.14 -10.07
N ASN A 399 3.29 -30.44 -8.94
CA ASN A 399 4.35 -30.39 -7.96
C ASN A 399 4.51 -31.75 -7.23
N ALA A 400 5.51 -32.51 -7.66
CA ALA A 400 5.85 -33.83 -7.12
C ALA A 400 6.40 -33.81 -5.68
N PHE A 401 6.75 -32.63 -5.15
CA PHE A 401 7.32 -32.48 -3.81
C PHE A 401 6.26 -32.22 -2.73
N LEU A 402 5.02 -31.92 -3.12
CA LEU A 402 3.92 -31.72 -2.18
C LEU A 402 3.19 -33.04 -1.89
N SER A 403 2.96 -33.32 -0.62
CA SER A 403 2.03 -34.35 -0.19
C SER A 403 0.58 -33.97 -0.56
N PRO A 404 -0.35 -34.94 -0.63
CA PRO A 404 -1.76 -34.64 -0.91
C PRO A 404 -2.37 -33.60 0.05
N VAL A 405 -2.01 -33.64 1.34
CA VAL A 405 -2.50 -32.68 2.34
C VAL A 405 -1.98 -31.26 2.06
N GLU A 406 -0.71 -31.13 1.66
CA GLU A 406 -0.13 -29.84 1.31
C GLU A 406 -0.73 -29.28 0.02
N LYS A 407 -1.04 -30.13 -0.97
CA LYS A 407 -1.74 -29.71 -2.20
C LYS A 407 -3.12 -29.13 -1.89
N GLU A 408 -3.91 -29.83 -1.08
CA GLU A 408 -5.24 -29.33 -0.67
C GLU A 408 -5.14 -28.02 0.13
N ALA A 409 -4.15 -27.91 1.02
CA ALA A 409 -3.91 -26.66 1.76
C ALA A 409 -3.54 -25.50 0.84
N GLN A 410 -2.78 -25.75 -0.23
CA GLN A 410 -2.45 -24.72 -1.24
C GLN A 410 -3.65 -24.36 -2.12
N LYS A 411 -4.42 -25.35 -2.58
CA LYS A 411 -5.65 -25.12 -3.35
C LYS A 411 -6.66 -24.27 -2.57
N ALA A 412 -6.75 -24.47 -1.26
CA ALA A 412 -7.60 -23.66 -0.40
C ALA A 412 -7.20 -22.16 -0.33
N GLN A 413 -5.98 -21.80 -0.74
CA GLN A 413 -5.48 -20.42 -0.80
C GLN A 413 -5.61 -19.77 -2.18
N VAL A 414 -5.96 -20.54 -3.21
CA VAL A 414 -6.08 -20.04 -4.59
C VAL A 414 -7.08 -18.90 -4.72
N PRO A 415 -8.27 -18.92 -4.10
CA PRO A 415 -9.20 -17.79 -4.17
C PRO A 415 -8.59 -16.45 -3.72
N GLN A 416 -7.72 -16.47 -2.71
CA GLN A 416 -7.03 -15.31 -2.17
C GLN A 416 -5.89 -14.85 -3.07
N ILE A 417 -5.19 -15.80 -3.71
CA ILE A 417 -4.13 -15.52 -4.69
C ILE A 417 -4.70 -14.86 -5.95
N ILE A 418 -5.83 -15.33 -6.45
CA ILE A 418 -6.42 -14.78 -7.68
C ILE A 418 -7.17 -13.47 -7.44
N ALA A 419 -7.62 -13.18 -6.21
CA ALA A 419 -8.47 -12.02 -5.95
C ALA A 419 -7.89 -10.69 -6.48
N PRO A 420 -6.60 -10.35 -6.28
CA PRO A 420 -6.01 -9.14 -6.87
C PRO A 420 -6.00 -9.16 -8.41
N LEU A 421 -5.83 -10.34 -9.01
CA LEU A 421 -5.80 -10.56 -10.47
C LEU A 421 -7.17 -10.39 -11.15
N LEU A 422 -8.25 -10.29 -10.36
CA LEU A 422 -9.60 -10.05 -10.86
C LEU A 422 -9.96 -8.57 -10.90
N SER A 423 -9.13 -7.68 -10.34
CA SER A 423 -9.42 -6.25 -10.30
C SER A 423 -9.42 -5.61 -11.70
N PRO A 424 -10.23 -4.56 -11.95
CA PRO A 424 -10.09 -3.76 -13.17
C PRO A 424 -8.71 -3.12 -13.28
N TRP A 425 -8.16 -2.66 -12.15
CA TRP A 425 -6.84 -2.04 -12.05
C TRP A 425 -5.73 -2.91 -12.65
N ILE A 426 -5.56 -4.16 -12.21
CA ILE A 426 -4.44 -5.00 -12.67
C ILE A 426 -4.51 -5.27 -14.18
N ARG A 427 -5.71 -5.40 -14.74
CA ARG A 427 -5.92 -5.59 -16.18
C ARG A 427 -5.44 -4.36 -16.96
N VAL A 428 -5.74 -3.16 -16.47
CA VAL A 428 -5.25 -1.91 -17.06
C VAL A 428 -3.74 -1.79 -16.88
N PHE A 429 -3.25 -1.96 -15.65
CA PHE A 429 -1.85 -1.79 -15.30
C PHE A 429 -0.93 -2.72 -16.11
N LEU A 430 -1.27 -4.00 -16.25
CA LEU A 430 -0.50 -4.95 -17.06
C LEU A 430 -0.36 -4.50 -18.52
N GLN A 431 -1.41 -3.87 -19.07
CA GLN A 431 -1.42 -3.45 -20.46
C GLN A 431 -0.79 -2.09 -20.69
N LEU A 432 -0.80 -1.23 -19.66
CA LEU A 432 -0.35 0.16 -19.72
C LEU A 432 1.14 0.25 -20.04
N ASP A 433 1.46 1.00 -21.09
CA ASP A 433 2.83 1.41 -21.43
C ASP A 433 3.01 2.90 -21.10
N PRO A 434 3.79 3.24 -20.06
CA PRO A 434 4.04 4.65 -19.69
C PRO A 434 4.61 5.49 -20.85
N MET A 435 5.32 4.88 -21.80
CA MET A 435 5.92 5.58 -22.93
C MET A 435 4.90 6.10 -23.94
N ASP A 436 3.68 5.56 -23.96
CA ASP A 436 2.58 6.08 -24.79
C ASP A 436 2.11 7.46 -24.32
N TYR A 437 2.43 7.82 -23.08
CA TYR A 437 2.08 9.10 -22.45
C TYR A 437 3.31 10.00 -22.31
N LEU A 438 4.42 9.47 -21.81
CA LEU A 438 5.66 10.24 -21.62
C LEU A 438 6.16 10.89 -22.92
N ARG A 439 6.02 10.24 -24.08
CA ARG A 439 6.39 10.81 -25.39
C ARG A 439 5.56 12.03 -25.80
N LYS A 440 4.39 12.23 -25.19
CA LYS A 440 3.48 13.36 -25.42
C LYS A 440 3.67 14.48 -24.41
N VAL A 441 4.44 14.25 -23.34
CA VAL A 441 4.72 15.27 -22.33
C VAL A 441 5.67 16.32 -22.92
N THR A 442 5.22 17.58 -22.92
CA THR A 442 5.98 18.72 -23.46
C THR A 442 6.56 19.65 -22.39
N VAL A 443 6.20 19.43 -21.13
CA VAL A 443 6.67 20.20 -19.98
C VAL A 443 7.95 19.59 -19.40
N PRO A 444 8.76 20.37 -18.65
CA PRO A 444 9.93 19.84 -17.96
C PRO A 444 9.62 18.63 -17.07
N VAL A 445 10.47 17.61 -17.17
CA VAL A 445 10.37 16.34 -16.42
C VAL A 445 11.63 16.13 -15.60
N LEU A 446 11.48 15.82 -14.31
CA LEU A 446 12.55 15.29 -13.47
C LEU A 446 12.20 13.86 -13.06
N ALA A 447 12.95 12.86 -13.54
CA ALA A 447 12.78 11.47 -13.14
C ALA A 447 13.87 11.03 -12.15
N LEU A 448 13.47 10.38 -11.06
CA LEU A 448 14.34 9.95 -9.97
C LEU A 448 13.98 8.52 -9.53
N ASN A 449 14.86 7.55 -9.77
CA ASN A 449 14.72 6.19 -9.27
C ASN A 449 15.87 5.84 -8.32
N GLY A 450 15.54 5.14 -7.23
CA GLY A 450 16.54 4.70 -6.25
C GLY A 450 17.41 3.58 -6.81
N SER A 451 18.73 3.67 -6.62
CA SER A 451 19.67 2.62 -7.07
C SER A 451 19.46 1.25 -6.42
N LYS A 452 18.74 1.22 -5.29
CA LYS A 452 18.38 0.03 -4.51
C LYS A 452 16.91 -0.36 -4.64
N ASP A 453 16.16 0.31 -5.50
CA ASP A 453 14.74 0.03 -5.70
C ASP A 453 14.57 -1.35 -6.34
N LEU A 454 13.81 -2.22 -5.67
CA LEU A 454 13.49 -3.57 -6.13
C LEU A 454 12.10 -3.65 -6.78
N GLN A 455 11.26 -2.65 -6.57
CA GLN A 455 9.90 -2.57 -7.14
C GLN A 455 9.95 -1.96 -8.54
N VAL A 456 10.74 -0.89 -8.69
CA VAL A 456 10.95 -0.23 -9.97
C VAL A 456 12.45 -0.20 -10.28
N PRO A 457 13.02 -1.32 -10.78
CA PRO A 457 14.44 -1.41 -11.05
C PRO A 457 14.92 -0.22 -11.88
N PRO A 458 15.90 0.56 -11.40
CA PRO A 458 16.13 1.93 -11.86
C PRO A 458 16.62 1.99 -13.31
N LYS A 459 17.54 1.10 -13.68
CA LYS A 459 18.17 1.11 -15.00
C LYS A 459 17.18 0.92 -16.16
N PRO A 460 16.41 -0.18 -16.25
CA PRO A 460 15.49 -0.38 -17.37
C PRO A 460 14.37 0.67 -17.42
N ASN A 461 13.99 1.26 -16.28
CA ASN A 461 12.91 2.25 -16.22
C ASN A 461 13.37 3.67 -16.56
N LEU A 462 14.62 4.04 -16.27
CA LEU A 462 15.18 5.35 -16.64
C LEU A 462 15.75 5.38 -18.07
N GLU A 463 16.13 4.23 -18.63
CA GLU A 463 16.66 4.12 -20.01
C GLU A 463 15.59 3.94 -21.09
N ALA A 464 14.37 3.54 -20.70
CA ALA A 464 13.23 3.40 -21.61
C ALA A 464 12.76 4.76 -22.16
#